data_AF-A0A931R834-F1
#
_entry.id   AF-A0A931R834-F1
#
_cell.length_a   1.000
_cell.length_b   1.000
_cell.length_c   1.000
_cell.angle_alpha   90.00
_cell.angle_beta   90.00
_cell.angle_gamma   90.00
#
_symmetry.space_group_name_H-M   'P 1'
#
loop_
_entity.id
_entity.type
_entity.pdbx_description
1 polymer ?
#
loop_
_entity_poly.entity_id
_entity_poly.type
_entity_poly.pdbx_seq_one_letter_code
_entity_poly.pdbx_strand_id
1 'polypeptide(L)'
;MDARLREGIGLFNDRRFFESHEVLEGFYLETDDLEGLIQLAAALRIFADFGEVKGPVRMVRQALIRFENYQPAFMQVRVAELSAALEAWAKATEAASAPAPSIPKIPLQAVGLFS
;
A
#
# COMPACT_ATOMS: atom_id res chain seq x y z
N MET A 1 1.57 16.95 -2.93
CA MET A 1 1.45 15.63 -3.56
C MET A 1 0.96 15.78 -5.00
N ASP A 2 1.62 15.05 -5.92
CA ASP A 2 1.23 14.92 -7.34
C ASP A 2 -0.22 14.44 -7.48
N ALA A 3 -0.91 14.84 -8.56
CA ALA A 3 -2.31 14.48 -8.78
C ALA A 3 -2.50 12.96 -8.98
N ARG A 4 -1.63 12.31 -9.75
CA ARG A 4 -1.68 10.87 -10.02
C ARG A 4 -1.35 10.07 -8.76
N LEU A 5 -0.36 10.50 -7.98
CA LEU A 5 -0.08 9.87 -6.69
C LEU A 5 -1.29 9.96 -5.74
N ARG A 6 -1.95 11.13 -5.67
CA ARG A 6 -3.16 11.32 -4.86
C ARG A 6 -4.29 10.40 -5.32
N GLU A 7 -4.51 10.33 -6.63
CA GLU A 7 -5.54 9.49 -7.23
C GLU A 7 -5.28 8.01 -6.98
N GLY A 8 -4.06 7.53 -7.25
CA GLY A 8 -3.66 6.15 -7.02
C GLY A 8 -3.83 5.73 -5.56
N ILE A 9 -3.48 6.60 -4.61
CA ILE A 9 -3.70 6.37 -3.16
C ILE A 9 -5.20 6.37 -2.81
N GLY A 10 -5.99 7.26 -3.41
CA GLY A 10 -7.44 7.28 -3.25
C GLY A 10 -8.09 5.97 -3.69
N LEU A 11 -7.77 5.52 -4.91
CA LEU A 11 -8.22 4.25 -5.47
C LEU A 11 -7.82 3.07 -4.60
N PHE A 12 -6.59 3.05 -4.10
CA PHE A 12 -6.11 2.02 -3.17
C PHE A 12 -6.98 1.96 -1.91
N ASN A 13 -7.23 3.13 -1.30
CA ASN A 13 -7.98 3.26 -0.06
C ASN A 13 -9.47 2.89 -0.20
N ASP A 14 -9.98 2.97 -1.43
CA ASP A 14 -11.32 2.52 -1.84
C ASP A 14 -11.34 1.06 -2.33
N ARG A 15 -10.22 0.33 -2.20
CA ARG A 15 -10.03 -1.07 -2.61
C ARG A 15 -10.14 -1.32 -4.12
N ARG A 16 -9.98 -0.28 -4.92
CA ARG A 16 -9.86 -0.35 -6.38
C ARG A 16 -8.41 -0.61 -6.76
N PHE A 17 -7.91 -1.79 -6.37
CA PHE A 17 -6.49 -2.10 -6.40
C PHE A 17 -5.91 -2.19 -7.81
N PHE A 18 -6.70 -2.65 -8.78
CA PHE A 18 -6.27 -2.69 -10.17
C PHE A 18 -6.07 -1.28 -10.74
N GLU A 19 -7.06 -0.41 -10.58
CA GLU A 19 -6.98 0.96 -11.10
C GLU A 19 -5.91 1.77 -10.34
N SER A 20 -5.75 1.52 -9.04
CA SER A 20 -4.63 2.07 -8.26
C SER A 20 -3.28 1.68 -8.85
N HIS A 21 -3.08 0.39 -9.18
CA HIS A 21 -1.87 -0.09 -9.82
C HIS A 21 -1.61 0.63 -11.14
N GLU A 22 -2.60 0.72 -12.03
CA GLU A 22 -2.45 1.35 -13.34
C GLU A 22 -2.07 2.84 -13.23
N VAL A 23 -2.73 3.59 -12.33
CA VAL A 23 -2.43 5.01 -12.12
C VAL A 23 -1.02 5.21 -11.56
N LEU A 24 -0.61 4.38 -10.59
CA LEU A 24 0.71 4.49 -9.96
C LEU A 24 1.84 4.06 -10.90
N GLU A 25 1.64 3.01 -11.70
CA GLU A 25 2.60 2.57 -12.72
C GLU A 25 2.79 3.64 -13.80
N GLY A 26 1.71 4.31 -14.22
CA GLY A 26 1.80 5.45 -15.13
C GLY A 26 2.58 6.64 -14.56
N PHE A 27 2.58 6.83 -13.23
CA PHE A 27 3.38 7.87 -12.55
C PHE A 27 4.84 7.43 -12.33
N TYR A 28 5.09 6.13 -12.11
CA TYR A 28 6.44 5.57 -11.87
C TYR A 28 7.43 5.84 -13.00
N LEU A 29 6.96 5.94 -14.25
CA LEU A 29 7.80 6.28 -15.40
C LEU A 29 8.56 7.62 -15.25
N GLU A 30 8.13 8.47 -14.31
CA GLU A 30 8.75 9.77 -14.02
C GLU A 30 9.50 9.81 -12.68
N THR A 31 9.25 8.83 -11.78
CA THR A 31 9.82 8.79 -10.43
C THR A 31 10.07 7.33 -9.99
N ASP A 32 11.33 6.89 -9.91
CA ASP A 32 11.72 5.51 -9.56
C ASP A 32 11.36 5.05 -8.12
N ASP A 33 10.59 5.84 -7.36
CA ASP A 33 10.35 5.65 -5.92
C ASP A 33 8.95 5.08 -5.57
N LEU A 34 8.22 4.49 -6.53
CA LEU A 34 6.83 4.02 -6.33
C LEU A 34 6.63 2.50 -6.39
N GLU A 35 7.69 1.75 -6.72
CA GLU A 35 7.62 0.29 -6.94
C GLU A 35 6.94 -0.43 -5.75
N GLY A 36 7.23 -0.01 -4.52
CA GLY A 36 6.63 -0.59 -3.32
C GLY A 36 5.10 -0.40 -3.23
N LEU A 37 4.56 0.75 -3.65
CA LEU A 37 3.11 1.00 -3.65
C LEU A 37 2.41 0.27 -4.80
N ILE A 38 3.05 0.19 -5.97
CA ILE A 38 2.54 -0.57 -7.13
C ILE A 38 2.45 -2.06 -6.79
N GLN A 39 3.53 -2.61 -6.22
CA GLN A 39 3.57 -4.00 -5.78
C GLN A 39 2.51 -4.28 -4.70
N LEU A 40 2.27 -3.32 -3.80
CA LEU A 40 1.25 -3.44 -2.77
C LEU A 40 -0.16 -3.51 -3.36
N ALA A 41 -0.48 -2.67 -4.35
CA ALA A 41 -1.76 -2.71 -5.06
C ALA A 41 -1.96 -4.06 -5.77
N ALA A 42 -0.95 -4.57 -6.46
CA ALA A 42 -1.01 -5.89 -7.10
C ALA A 42 -1.23 -7.02 -6.08
N ALA A 43 -0.50 -7.01 -4.96
CA ALA A 43 -0.61 -8.02 -3.91
C ALA A 43 -2.04 -8.09 -3.34
N LEU A 44 -2.61 -6.93 -3.00
CA LEU A 44 -3.93 -6.85 -2.37
C LEU A 44 -5.07 -7.12 -3.35
N ARG A 45 -4.89 -6.82 -4.64
CA ARG A 45 -5.78 -7.30 -5.70
C ARG A 45 -5.81 -8.82 -5.72
N ILE A 46 -4.65 -9.48 -5.74
CA ILE A 46 -4.58 -10.95 -5.81
C ILE A 46 -5.28 -11.58 -4.60
N PHE A 47 -5.06 -11.02 -3.41
CA PHE A 47 -5.76 -11.45 -2.20
C PHE A 47 -7.28 -11.25 -2.30
N ALA A 48 -7.73 -10.07 -2.73
CA ALA A 48 -9.15 -9.71 -2.75
C ALA A 48 -9.96 -10.46 -3.83
N ASP A 49 -9.40 -10.60 -5.03
CA ASP A 49 -10.11 -11.15 -6.19
C ASP A 49 -10.07 -12.69 -6.21
N PHE A 50 -8.97 -13.29 -5.72
CA PHE A 50 -8.73 -14.73 -5.86
C PHE A 50 -8.65 -15.47 -4.51
N GLY A 51 -8.59 -14.76 -3.38
CA GLY A 51 -8.47 -15.38 -2.06
C GLY A 51 -7.11 -16.04 -1.80
N GLU A 52 -6.10 -15.76 -2.62
CA GLU A 52 -4.76 -16.28 -2.40
C GLU A 52 -4.09 -15.60 -1.20
N VAL A 53 -3.42 -16.38 -0.34
CA VAL A 53 -2.77 -15.85 0.87
C VAL A 53 -1.25 -15.79 0.71
N LYS A 54 -0.62 -16.90 0.33
CA LYS A 54 0.85 -17.03 0.36
C LYS A 54 1.55 -16.04 -0.59
N GLY A 55 1.03 -15.88 -1.80
CA GLY A 55 1.57 -14.96 -2.80
C GLY A 55 1.49 -13.50 -2.35
N PRO A 56 0.28 -12.98 -2.05
CA PRO A 56 0.10 -11.61 -1.57
C PRO A 56 0.91 -11.28 -0.32
N VAL A 57 0.94 -12.15 0.69
CA VAL A 57 1.71 -11.89 1.91
C VAL A 57 3.21 -11.78 1.61
N ARG A 58 3.74 -12.64 0.74
CA ARG A 58 5.14 -12.55 0.31
C ARG A 58 5.43 -11.21 -0.38
N MET A 59 4.54 -10.76 -1.27
CA MET A 59 4.68 -9.48 -1.96
C MET A 59 4.59 -8.30 -0.99
N VAL A 60 3.69 -8.34 -0.01
CA VAL A 60 3.61 -7.32 1.04
C VAL A 60 4.93 -7.23 1.83
N ARG A 61 5.51 -8.36 2.22
CA ARG A 61 6.83 -8.39 2.89
C ARG A 61 7.95 -7.81 2.05
N GLN A 62 7.94 -8.05 0.74
CA GLN A 62 8.93 -7.46 -0.18
C GLN A 62 8.73 -5.94 -0.33
N ALA A 63 7.50 -5.44 -0.26
CA ALA A 63 7.22 -4.00 -0.25
C ALA A 63 7.70 -3.35 1.06
N LEU A 64 7.51 -4.02 2.20
CA LEU A 64 7.99 -3.56 3.51
C LEU A 64 9.51 -3.32 3.53
N ILE A 65 10.30 -4.23 2.95
CA ILE A 65 11.76 -4.05 2.84
C ILE A 65 12.10 -2.78 2.05
N ARG A 66 11.38 -2.47 0.97
CA ARG A 66 11.60 -1.22 0.21
C ARG A 66 11.24 0.00 1.04
N PHE A 67 10.16 -0.07 1.82
CA PHE A 67 9.71 1.02 2.69
C PHE A 67 10.69 1.37 3.81
N GLU A 68 11.68 0.53 4.12
CA GLU A 68 12.76 0.88 5.05
C GLU A 68 13.53 2.13 4.60
N ASN A 69 13.73 2.31 3.29
CA ASN A 69 14.44 3.47 2.72
C ASN A 69 13.63 4.78 2.79
N TYR A 70 12.32 4.68 3.05
CA TYR A 70 11.37 5.79 2.95
C TYR A 70 10.74 6.16 4.30
N GLN A 71 11.33 5.65 5.40
CA GLN A 71 10.90 5.97 6.75
C GLN A 71 11.25 7.42 7.16
N PRO A 72 10.46 8.04 8.06
CA PRO A 72 9.16 7.58 8.57
C PRO A 72 8.00 7.97 7.62
N ALA A 73 8.28 8.83 6.64
CA ALA A 73 7.32 9.35 5.69
C ALA A 73 7.99 9.72 4.37
N PHE A 74 7.28 9.54 3.27
CA PHE A 74 7.76 9.84 1.93
C PHE A 74 6.60 10.26 1.04
N MET A 75 6.78 11.31 0.24
CA MET A 75 5.73 11.85 -0.65
C MET A 75 4.37 12.06 0.04
N GLN A 76 4.38 12.52 1.29
CA GLN A 76 3.21 12.71 2.16
C GLN A 76 2.53 11.42 2.65
N VAL A 77 3.04 10.24 2.31
CA VAL A 77 2.61 8.96 2.91
C VAL A 77 3.28 8.79 4.27
N ARG A 78 2.51 8.41 5.30
CA ARG A 78 3.05 8.04 6.62
C ARG A 78 3.55 6.60 6.58
N VAL A 79 4.73 6.41 5.99
CA VAL A 79 5.30 5.09 5.69
C VAL A 79 5.45 4.22 6.94
N ALA A 80 5.83 4.79 8.09
CA ALA A 80 5.92 4.05 9.35
C ALA A 80 4.58 3.42 9.76
N GLU A 81 3.48 4.19 9.66
CA GLU A 81 2.13 3.71 9.98
C GLU A 81 1.65 2.67 8.97
N LEU A 82 1.92 2.89 7.68
CA LEU A 82 1.60 1.92 6.63
C LEU A 82 2.34 0.60 6.88
N SER A 83 3.64 0.65 7.16
CA SER A 83 4.46 -0.53 7.42
C SER A 83 3.93 -1.34 8.61
N ALA A 84 3.61 -0.68 9.72
CA ALA A 84 3.04 -1.34 10.89
C ALA A 84 1.69 -2.01 10.58
N ALA A 85 0.82 -1.34 9.83
CA ALA A 85 -0.48 -1.90 9.44
C ALA A 85 -0.34 -3.12 8.51
N LEU A 86 0.59 -3.06 7.56
CA LEU A 86 0.89 -4.16 6.63
C LEU A 86 1.51 -5.37 7.33
N GLU A 87 2.42 -5.15 8.29
CA GLU A 87 3.00 -6.22 9.08
C GLU A 87 1.93 -6.94 9.92
N ALA A 88 1.06 -6.17 10.58
CA ALA A 88 -0.08 -6.72 11.33
C ALA A 88 -1.03 -7.51 10.43
N TRP A 89 -1.36 -6.97 9.25
CA TRP A 89 -2.20 -7.65 8.26
C TRP A 89 -1.56 -8.96 7.78
N ALA A 90 -0.28 -8.95 7.43
CA ALA A 90 0.44 -10.13 6.95
C ALA A 90 0.43 -11.25 7.99
N LYS A 91 0.75 -10.91 9.25
CA LYS A 91 0.75 -11.85 10.37
C LYS A 91 -0.64 -12.47 10.62
N ALA A 92 -1.68 -11.65 10.63
CA ALA A 92 -3.05 -12.12 10.85
C ALA A 92 -3.55 -13.01 9.70
N THR A 93 -3.21 -12.65 8.45
CA THR A 93 -3.62 -13.38 7.25
C THR A 93 -2.98 -14.76 7.19
N GLU A 94 -1.69 -14.88 7.51
CA GLU A 94 -0.99 -16.18 7.58
C GLU A 94 -1.48 -17.07 8.72
N ALA A 95 -1.84 -16.48 9.86
CA ALA A 95 -2.33 -17.22 11.02
C ALA A 95 -3.76 -17.78 10.83
N ALA A 96 -4.43 -17.46 9.71
CA ALA A 96 -5.84 -17.77 9.46
C ALA A 96 -6.76 -17.36 10.63
N SER A 97 -6.37 -16.31 11.35
CA SER A 97 -7.10 -15.83 12.53
C SER A 97 -8.47 -15.30 12.10
N ALA A 98 -9.55 -15.86 12.64
CA ALA A 98 -10.89 -15.29 12.49
C ALA A 98 -11.10 -14.20 13.56
N PRO A 99 -11.68 -13.03 13.21
CA PRO A 99 -12.17 -12.63 11.89
C PRO A 99 -11.04 -12.20 10.92
N ALA A 100 -11.32 -12.29 9.62
CA ALA A 100 -10.37 -11.91 8.57
C ALA A 100 -9.85 -10.47 8.77
N PRO A 101 -8.52 -10.23 8.66
CA PRO A 101 -7.95 -8.93 8.92
C PRO A 101 -8.41 -7.91 7.88
N SER A 102 -8.72 -6.69 8.32
CA SER A 102 -9.05 -5.59 7.40
C SER A 102 -7.83 -5.23 6.57
N ILE A 103 -8.00 -5.12 5.25
CA ILE A 103 -6.95 -4.66 4.34
C ILE A 103 -6.51 -3.23 4.73
N PRO A 104 -5.20 -2.98 4.94
CA PRO A 104 -4.68 -1.67 5.31
C PRO A 104 -4.99 -0.59 4.28
N LYS A 105 -5.12 0.65 4.75
CA LYS A 105 -5.18 1.86 3.92
C LYS A 105 -3.82 2.55 3.93
N ILE A 106 -3.51 3.31 2.89
CA ILE A 106 -2.35 4.19 2.81
C ILE A 106 -2.68 5.49 3.57
N PRO A 107 -2.02 5.74 4.72
CA PRO A 107 -2.22 6.95 5.50
C PRO A 107 -1.43 8.13 4.89
N LEU A 108 -2.08 9.29 4.83
CA LEU A 108 -1.46 10.54 4.39
C LEU A 108 -1.14 11.45 5.58
N GLN A 109 -0.05 12.20 5.51
CA GLN A 109 0.23 13.28 6.45
C GLN A 109 -0.93 14.27 6.41
N ALA A 110 -1.48 14.63 7.58
CA ALA A 110 -2.49 15.66 7.63
C ALA A 110 -1.88 16.96 7.09
N VAL A 111 -2.55 17.60 6.14
CA VAL A 111 -2.21 18.98 5.77
C VAL A 111 -2.67 19.83 6.95
N GLY A 112 -1.75 20.24 7.81
CA GLY A 112 -2.06 21.20 8.86
C GLY A 112 -2.55 22.48 8.20
N LEU A 113 -3.86 22.75 8.30
CA LEU A 113 -4.38 24.10 8.15
C LEU A 113 -4.01 24.86 9.42
N PHE A 114 -2.76 25.34 9.48
CA PHE A 114 -2.40 26.40 10.41
C PHE A 114 -2.27 27.68 9.60
N SER A 115 -3.28 28.53 9.79
CA SER A 115 -3.32 29.94 9.42
C SER A 115 -2.32 30.76 10.22
#